data_AF-X0WJD0-F1
#
_entry.id   AF-X0WJD0-F1
#
_cell.length_a   1.000
_cell.length_b   1.000
_cell.length_c   1.000
_cell.angle_alpha   90.00
_cell.angle_beta   90.00
_cell.angle_gamma   90.00
#
_symmetry.space_group_name_H-M   'P 1'
#
loop_
_entity.id
_entity.type
_entity.pdbx_description
1 polymer ?
#
loop_
_entity_poly.entity_id
_entity_poly.type
_entity_poly.pdbx_seq_one_letter_code
_entity_poly.pdbx_strand_id
1 'polypeptide(L)'
;LLQYPVEDTTVIENWLQSKKGAKVHIQVPCRGGKRQLVKIVAENAQQGLEQLKIKQLAAPAALEAALAEIKRELHLPRLPSRMEGYDISNIRGTAAVGSMVVFEQGKPKPSHYRRFKIKTVLGADDYAMLHEVLKRRFKRSSDASATNSWAILPDLILVDGGKGQLNAALSAIGESGVKSVPTASLAKENEEIFIPRKKEPIILPRSSPGLQLLQRLRDEAHRFALGYYQKIHKRETFASVLDTIPGIGP
;
A
#
# COMPACT_ATOMS: atom_id res chain seq x y z
N LEU A 1 17.12 -3.21 -25.96
CA LEU A 1 16.87 -4.11 -24.80
C LEU A 1 15.38 -4.13 -24.54
N LEU A 2 14.79 -5.28 -24.27
CA LEU A 2 13.35 -5.43 -24.01
C LEU A 2 13.10 -6.15 -22.68
N GLN A 3 11.92 -5.91 -22.10
CA GLN A 3 11.45 -6.60 -20.90
C GLN A 3 10.94 -8.01 -21.19
N TYR A 4 10.29 -8.17 -22.35
CA TYR A 4 9.68 -9.41 -22.82
C TYR A 4 10.16 -9.70 -24.25
N PRO A 5 10.20 -10.98 -24.65
CA PRO A 5 10.42 -11.35 -26.04
C PRO A 5 9.31 -10.81 -26.94
N VAL A 6 9.66 -10.55 -28.19
CA VAL A 6 8.74 -10.09 -29.23
C VAL A 6 8.75 -11.07 -30.38
N GLU A 7 7.58 -11.28 -30.98
CA GLU A 7 7.44 -12.05 -32.21
C GLU A 7 8.17 -11.35 -33.36
N ASP A 8 8.54 -12.12 -34.38
CA ASP A 8 9.20 -11.62 -35.60
C ASP A 8 10.43 -10.73 -35.35
N THR A 9 11.27 -11.10 -34.38
CA THR A 9 12.44 -10.32 -33.96
C THR A 9 13.34 -9.93 -35.15
N THR A 10 13.55 -10.84 -36.12
CA THR A 10 14.36 -10.58 -37.33
C THR A 10 13.76 -9.51 -38.24
N VAL A 11 12.43 -9.51 -38.41
CA VAL A 11 11.71 -8.50 -39.20
C VAL A 11 11.82 -7.14 -38.53
N ILE A 12 11.62 -7.09 -37.22
CA ILE A 12 11.71 -5.85 -36.42
C ILE A 12 13.15 -5.30 -36.44
N GLU A 13 14.17 -6.16 -36.29
CA GLU A 13 15.57 -5.75 -36.37
C GLU A 13 15.91 -5.15 -37.73
N ASN A 14 15.48 -5.79 -38.83
CA ASN A 14 15.70 -5.28 -40.20
C ASN A 14 15.00 -3.94 -40.43
N TRP A 15 13.77 -3.79 -39.93
CA TRP A 15 13.03 -2.54 -40.04
C TRP A 15 13.67 -1.41 -39.21
N LEU A 16 14.11 -1.68 -37.99
CA LEU A 16 14.83 -0.70 -37.16
C LEU A 16 16.19 -0.34 -37.76
N GLN A 17 16.88 -1.30 -38.39
CA GLN A 17 18.13 -1.07 -39.10
C GLN A 17 17.94 -0.14 -40.30
N SER A 18 16.88 -0.31 -41.09
CA SER A 18 16.59 0.60 -42.22
C SER A 18 16.28 2.02 -41.75
N LYS A 19 15.63 2.19 -40.59
CA LYS A 19 15.36 3.50 -39.98
C LYS A 19 16.60 4.16 -39.39
N LYS A 20 17.47 3.38 -38.73
CA LYS A 20 18.67 3.88 -38.03
C LYS A 20 19.86 4.07 -38.98
N GLY A 21 19.92 3.33 -40.09
CA GLY A 21 21.08 3.29 -40.99
C GLY A 21 22.26 2.47 -40.44
N ALA A 22 22.08 1.71 -39.36
CA ALA A 22 23.12 0.88 -38.74
C ALA A 22 22.50 -0.38 -38.12
N LYS A 23 23.31 -1.43 -37.93
CA LYS A 23 22.85 -2.71 -37.39
C LYS A 23 22.19 -2.53 -36.02
N VAL A 24 21.02 -3.14 -35.83
CA VAL A 24 20.24 -3.11 -34.59
C VAL A 24 20.09 -4.54 -34.07
N HIS A 25 20.35 -4.73 -32.78
CA HIS A 25 20.10 -6.00 -32.09
C HIS A 25 19.14 -5.82 -30.93
N ILE A 26 18.09 -6.63 -30.93
CA ILE A 26 17.11 -6.75 -29.87
C ILE A 26 17.61 -7.82 -28.91
N GLN A 27 17.58 -7.50 -27.61
CA GLN A 27 18.05 -8.40 -26.56
C GLN A 27 17.07 -8.35 -25.39
N VAL A 28 16.67 -9.52 -24.90
CA VAL A 28 15.91 -9.69 -23.66
C VAL A 28 16.87 -10.24 -22.61
N PRO A 29 17.50 -9.38 -21.79
CA PRO A 29 18.48 -9.86 -20.81
C PRO A 29 17.78 -10.68 -19.72
N CYS A 30 18.29 -11.89 -19.46
CA CYS A 30 17.77 -12.76 -18.39
C CYS A 30 18.52 -12.58 -17.06
N ARG A 31 19.80 -12.17 -17.09
CA ARG A 31 20.67 -12.01 -15.91
C ARG A 31 21.69 -10.87 -16.09
N GLY A 32 22.32 -10.45 -15.00
CA GLY A 32 23.39 -9.45 -14.99
C GLY A 32 22.92 -7.99 -15.13
N GLY A 33 23.86 -7.06 -15.32
CA GLY A 33 23.59 -5.60 -15.29
C GLY A 33 22.53 -5.11 -16.28
N LYS A 34 22.48 -5.71 -17.49
CA LYS A 34 21.43 -5.38 -18.49
C LYS A 34 20.02 -5.75 -18.00
N ARG A 35 19.85 -6.86 -17.26
CA ARG A 35 18.56 -7.23 -16.65
C ARG A 35 18.16 -6.22 -15.59
N GLN A 36 19.12 -5.77 -14.78
CA GLN A 36 18.88 -4.78 -13.73
C GLN A 36 18.44 -3.43 -14.31
N LEU A 37 19.07 -2.97 -15.40
CA LEU A 37 18.65 -1.77 -16.13
C LEU A 37 17.20 -1.88 -16.63
N VAL A 38 16.86 -2.97 -17.31
CA VAL A 38 15.49 -3.19 -17.81
C VAL A 38 14.48 -3.25 -16.66
N LYS A 39 14.84 -3.87 -15.53
CA LYS A 39 14.00 -3.90 -14.33
C LYS A 39 13.76 -2.50 -13.77
N ILE A 40 14.79 -1.67 -13.64
CA ILE A 40 14.67 -0.28 -13.15
C ILE A 40 13.75 0.52 -14.08
N VAL A 41 13.92 0.40 -15.41
CA VAL A 41 13.07 1.11 -16.37
C VAL A 41 11.61 0.64 -16.29
N ALA A 42 11.38 -0.67 -16.14
CA ALA A 42 10.03 -1.21 -15.98
C ALA A 42 9.37 -0.72 -14.68
N GLU A 43 10.10 -0.71 -13.56
CA GLU A 43 9.62 -0.16 -12.29
C GLU A 43 9.30 1.33 -12.42
N ASN A 44 10.15 2.12 -13.09
CA ASN A 44 9.90 3.54 -13.36
C ASN A 44 8.67 3.76 -14.25
N ALA A 45 8.50 2.94 -15.29
CA ALA A 45 7.34 3.01 -16.18
C ALA A 45 6.04 2.68 -15.44
N GLN A 46 6.07 1.66 -14.58
CA GLN A 46 4.94 1.28 -13.72
C GLN A 46 4.60 2.42 -12.74
N GLN A 47 5.61 3.02 -12.10
CA GLN A 47 5.41 4.19 -11.23
C GLN A 47 4.85 5.40 -12.00
N GLY A 48 5.32 5.64 -13.22
CA GLY A 48 4.81 6.72 -14.08
C GLY A 48 3.34 6.52 -14.48
N LEU A 49 2.95 5.28 -14.81
CA LEU A 49 1.57 4.93 -15.10
C LEU A 49 0.68 5.11 -13.86
N GLU A 50 1.16 4.68 -12.69
CA GLU A 50 0.49 4.88 -11.40
C GLU A 50 0.26 6.38 -11.15
N GLN A 51 1.27 7.21 -11.39
CA GLN A 51 1.15 8.67 -11.28
C GLN A 51 0.14 9.28 -12.26
N LEU A 52 0.07 8.78 -13.49
CA LEU A 52 -0.91 9.24 -14.48
C LEU A 52 -2.34 8.86 -14.08
N LYS A 53 -2.55 7.63 -13.62
CA LYS A 53 -3.84 7.17 -13.06
C LYS A 53 -4.25 8.01 -11.85
N ILE A 54 -3.30 8.29 -10.96
CA ILE A 54 -3.50 9.19 -9.82
C ILE A 54 -3.95 10.57 -10.29
N LYS A 55 -3.35 11.14 -11.34
CA LYS A 55 -3.74 12.44 -11.91
C LYS A 55 -5.15 12.41 -12.51
N GLN A 56 -5.52 11.38 -13.26
CA GLN A 56 -6.86 11.23 -13.83
C GLN A 56 -7.94 11.10 -12.74
N LEU A 57 -7.70 10.24 -11.75
CA LEU A 57 -8.59 10.09 -10.60
C LEU A 57 -8.59 11.30 -9.66
N ALA A 58 -7.57 12.17 -9.72
CA ALA A 58 -7.52 13.39 -8.90
C ALA A 58 -8.41 14.52 -9.42
N ALA A 59 -9.06 14.35 -10.58
CA ALA A 59 -10.12 15.25 -11.02
C ALA A 59 -11.24 15.27 -9.95
N PRO A 60 -11.71 16.44 -9.49
CA PRO A 60 -12.68 16.53 -8.40
C PRO A 60 -13.93 15.67 -8.61
N ALA A 61 -14.51 15.69 -9.82
CA ALA A 61 -15.68 14.89 -10.17
C ALA A 61 -15.42 13.37 -10.09
N ALA A 62 -14.21 12.91 -10.45
CA ALA A 62 -13.84 11.50 -10.36
C ALA A 62 -13.68 11.04 -8.91
N LEU A 63 -13.13 11.89 -8.03
CA LEU A 63 -13.05 11.61 -6.59
C LEU A 63 -14.43 11.55 -5.95
N GLU A 64 -15.31 12.50 -6.28
CA GLU A 64 -16.69 12.48 -5.77
C GLU A 64 -17.44 11.23 -6.22
N ALA A 65 -17.33 10.84 -7.49
CA ALA A 65 -17.89 9.60 -8.00
C ALA A 65 -17.32 8.36 -7.29
N ALA A 66 -16.00 8.32 -7.06
CA ALA A 66 -15.35 7.23 -6.33
C ALA A 66 -15.88 7.11 -4.89
N LEU A 67 -15.95 8.22 -4.16
CA LEU A 67 -16.45 8.24 -2.78
C LEU A 67 -17.92 7.85 -2.70
N ALA A 68 -18.74 8.30 -3.66
CA ALA A 68 -20.15 7.95 -3.75
C ALA A 68 -20.34 6.46 -4.06
N GLU A 69 -19.53 5.90 -4.97
CA GLU A 69 -19.54 4.48 -5.29
C GLU A 69 -19.12 3.62 -4.10
N ILE A 70 -18.03 3.97 -3.40
CA ILE A 70 -17.59 3.28 -2.18
C ILE A 70 -18.70 3.29 -1.12
N LYS A 71 -19.36 4.44 -0.91
CA LYS A 71 -20.49 4.54 0.02
C LYS A 71 -21.60 3.55 -0.34
N ARG A 72 -22.00 3.52 -1.61
CA ARG A 72 -23.08 2.66 -2.11
C ARG A 72 -22.72 1.18 -2.00
N GLU A 73 -21.58 0.79 -2.53
CA GLU A 73 -21.17 -0.61 -2.62
C GLU A 73 -20.83 -1.22 -1.24
N LEU A 74 -20.17 -0.45 -0.36
CA LEU A 74 -19.85 -0.90 1.01
C LEU A 74 -20.98 -0.64 2.02
N HIS A 75 -22.13 -0.12 1.57
CA HIS A 75 -23.30 0.16 2.40
C HIS A 75 -22.99 1.08 3.59
N LEU A 76 -22.17 2.11 3.34
CA LEU A 76 -21.73 3.04 4.39
C LEU A 76 -22.86 4.02 4.77
N PRO A 77 -22.99 4.37 6.06
CA PRO A 77 -24.02 5.30 6.52
C PRO A 77 -23.81 6.72 5.99
N ARG A 78 -22.56 7.12 5.74
CA ARG A 78 -22.18 8.44 5.22
C ARG A 78 -21.07 8.31 4.19
N LEU A 79 -20.85 9.41 3.45
CA LEU A 79 -19.75 9.49 2.48
C LEU A 79 -18.41 9.33 3.22
N PRO A 80 -17.48 8.47 2.74
CA PRO A 80 -16.22 8.22 3.42
C PRO A 80 -15.21 9.35 3.19
N SER A 81 -15.46 10.51 3.81
CA SER A 81 -14.65 11.72 3.68
C SER A 81 -13.24 11.54 4.27
N ARG A 82 -13.11 10.75 5.33
CA ARG A 82 -11.83 10.37 5.94
C ARG A 82 -11.67 8.87 5.92
N MET A 83 -10.69 8.36 5.19
CA MET A 83 -10.37 6.93 5.12
C MET A 83 -9.00 6.66 5.71
N GLU A 84 -8.86 5.54 6.42
CA GLU A 84 -7.59 5.07 6.95
C GLU A 84 -7.22 3.72 6.34
N GLY A 85 -6.00 3.60 5.81
CA GLY A 85 -5.47 2.37 5.22
C GLY A 85 -4.41 1.75 6.12
N TYR A 86 -4.46 0.43 6.31
CA TYR A 86 -3.54 -0.31 7.19
C TYR A 86 -2.85 -1.46 6.45
N ASP A 87 -1.53 -1.56 6.62
CA ASP A 87 -0.68 -2.65 6.11
C ASP A 87 0.23 -3.15 7.23
N ILE A 88 0.44 -4.47 7.30
CA ILE A 88 1.41 -5.11 8.18
C ILE A 88 2.57 -5.60 7.34
N SER A 89 3.77 -5.13 7.69
CA SER A 89 5.01 -5.53 7.04
C SER A 89 5.90 -6.24 8.05
N ASN A 90 6.08 -7.54 7.85
CA ASN A 90 6.96 -8.35 8.67
C ASN A 90 8.39 -8.35 8.10
N ILE A 91 9.33 -7.76 8.83
CA ILE A 91 10.74 -7.74 8.47
C ILE A 91 11.36 -8.99 9.06
N ARG A 92 11.85 -9.90 8.21
CA ARG A 92 12.48 -11.18 8.58
C ARG A 92 13.60 -10.99 9.62
N GLY A 93 13.25 -11.02 10.90
CA GLY A 93 14.18 -11.18 12.03
C GLY A 93 14.37 -10.00 12.98
N THR A 94 14.00 -8.74 12.70
CA THR A 94 14.42 -7.61 13.57
C THR A 94 13.35 -6.60 14.01
N ALA A 95 12.22 -6.44 13.33
CA ALA A 95 11.03 -5.76 13.87
C ALA A 95 9.88 -5.76 12.86
N ALA A 96 8.71 -6.30 13.23
CA ALA A 96 7.50 -6.09 12.46
C ALA A 96 6.96 -4.65 12.65
N VAL A 97 6.37 -4.10 11.59
CA VAL A 97 5.86 -2.72 11.57
C VAL A 97 4.48 -2.68 10.93
N GLY A 98 3.53 -2.07 11.62
CA GLY A 98 2.27 -1.65 11.04
C GLY A 98 2.36 -0.23 10.48
N SER A 99 1.75 -0.02 9.31
CA SER A 99 1.63 1.29 8.70
C SER A 99 0.17 1.74 8.69
N MET A 100 -0.04 3.05 8.87
CA MET A 100 -1.34 3.70 8.78
C MET A 100 -1.20 4.92 7.89
N VAL A 101 -1.99 4.95 6.83
CA VAL A 101 -2.10 6.07 5.90
C VAL A 101 -3.51 6.64 5.95
N VAL A 102 -3.65 7.89 5.53
CA VAL A 102 -4.89 8.64 5.69
C VAL A 102 -5.23 9.32 4.38
N PHE A 103 -6.44 9.13 3.90
CA PHE A 103 -7.00 9.91 2.81
C PHE A 103 -8.10 10.83 3.35
N GLU A 104 -8.08 12.10 2.95
CA GLU A 104 -9.15 13.07 3.19
C GLU A 104 -9.70 13.53 1.84
N GLN A 105 -11.02 13.43 1.67
CA GLN A 105 -11.72 13.70 0.41
C GLN A 105 -11.06 13.01 -0.79
N GLY A 106 -10.71 11.72 -0.60
CA GLY A 106 -10.07 10.89 -1.62
C GLY A 106 -8.60 11.24 -1.94
N LYS A 107 -7.97 12.16 -1.19
CA LYS A 107 -6.57 12.57 -1.39
C LYS A 107 -5.68 12.18 -0.20
N PRO A 108 -4.43 11.75 -0.45
CA PRO A 108 -3.45 11.51 0.61
C PRO A 108 -3.29 12.69 1.58
N LYS A 109 -3.26 12.40 2.89
CA LYS A 109 -2.94 13.35 3.96
C LYS A 109 -1.69 12.89 4.74
N PRO A 110 -0.47 13.06 4.19
CA PRO A 110 0.76 12.52 4.78
C PRO A 110 1.05 12.97 6.21
N SER A 111 0.64 14.19 6.59
CA SER A 111 0.81 14.70 7.96
C SER A 111 0.11 13.83 9.02
N HIS A 112 -0.91 13.06 8.63
CA HIS A 112 -1.67 12.18 9.52
C HIS A 112 -1.20 10.72 9.45
N TYR A 113 -0.18 10.40 8.66
CA TYR A 113 0.34 9.04 8.55
C TYR A 113 1.08 8.63 9.82
N ARG A 114 1.01 7.35 10.19
CA ARG A 114 1.64 6.81 11.40
C ARG A 114 2.24 5.45 11.15
N ARG A 115 3.32 5.16 11.88
CA ARG A 115 3.94 3.83 11.92
C ARG A 115 3.87 3.30 13.33
N PHE A 116 3.66 2.00 13.44
CA PHE A 116 3.52 1.28 14.67
C PHE A 116 4.58 0.19 14.70
N LYS A 117 5.62 0.37 15.50
CA LYS A 117 6.52 -0.74 15.85
C LYS A 117 5.71 -1.74 16.67
N ILE A 118 5.65 -2.99 16.20
CA ILE A 118 5.00 -4.10 16.92
C ILE A 118 5.82 -4.42 18.16
N LYS A 119 5.16 -4.64 19.30
CA LYS A 119 5.83 -4.84 20.60
C LYS A 119 5.49 -6.17 21.26
N THR A 120 4.27 -6.64 21.11
CA THR A 120 3.71 -7.73 21.92
C THR A 120 3.60 -9.05 21.17
N VAL A 121 3.69 -9.02 19.84
CA VAL A 121 3.59 -10.22 19.00
C VAL A 121 4.99 -10.74 18.69
N LEU A 122 5.26 -11.99 19.10
CA LEU A 122 6.46 -12.72 18.73
C LEU A 122 6.20 -13.56 17.49
N GLY A 123 7.14 -13.56 16.54
CA GLY A 123 7.01 -14.33 15.29
C GLY A 123 6.21 -13.61 14.20
N ALA A 124 5.73 -14.36 13.22
CA ALA A 124 5.13 -13.88 11.98
C ALA A 124 3.61 -14.06 11.95
N ASP A 125 2.90 -13.47 12.92
CA ASP A 125 1.43 -13.50 12.97
C ASP A 125 0.84 -12.14 12.60
N ASP A 126 0.51 -11.97 11.32
CA ASP A 126 -0.01 -10.71 10.78
C ASP A 126 -1.38 -10.34 11.39
N TYR A 127 -2.19 -11.32 11.81
CA TYR A 127 -3.49 -11.06 12.44
C TYR A 127 -3.31 -10.44 13.82
N ALA A 128 -2.45 -11.04 14.64
CA ALA A 128 -2.14 -10.52 15.96
C ALA A 128 -1.46 -9.13 15.88
N MET A 129 -0.58 -8.93 14.90
CA MET A 129 0.08 -7.63 14.69
C MET A 129 -0.91 -6.55 14.30
N LEU A 130 -1.82 -6.84 13.36
CA LEU A 130 -2.88 -5.93 12.97
C LEU A 130 -3.80 -5.58 14.15
N HIS A 131 -4.16 -6.58 14.95
CA HIS A 131 -4.94 -6.38 16.16
C HIS A 131 -4.26 -5.42 17.13
N GLU A 132 -2.95 -5.60 17.41
CA GLU A 132 -2.16 -4.71 18.28
C GLU A 132 -2.18 -3.26 17.75
N VAL A 133 -1.98 -3.08 16.44
CA VAL A 133 -1.94 -1.76 15.79
C VAL A 133 -3.26 -1.02 15.96
N LEU A 134 -4.38 -1.67 15.62
CA LEU A 134 -5.70 -1.05 15.69
C LEU A 134 -6.12 -0.79 17.13
N LYS A 135 -5.86 -1.71 18.06
CA LYS A 135 -6.12 -1.50 19.49
C LYS A 135 -5.38 -0.27 20.02
N ARG A 136 -4.11 -0.09 19.63
CA ARG A 136 -3.31 1.09 20.00
C ARG A 136 -3.80 2.37 19.34
N ARG A 137 -4.26 2.31 18.09
CA ARG A 137 -4.85 3.45 17.36
C ARG A 137 -6.12 3.96 18.03
N PHE A 138 -7.04 3.07 18.40
CA PHE A 138 -8.34 3.45 18.95
C PHE A 138 -8.28 3.80 20.43
N LYS A 139 -7.43 3.13 21.22
CA LYS A 139 -7.15 3.54 22.62
C LYS A 139 -6.65 4.99 22.73
N ARG A 140 -5.86 5.45 21.74
CA ARG A 140 -5.40 6.84 21.68
C ARG A 140 -6.48 7.83 21.25
N SER A 141 -7.52 7.37 20.54
CA SER A 141 -8.63 8.23 20.11
C SER A 141 -9.62 8.50 21.23
N SER A 142 -9.75 7.58 22.19
CA SER A 142 -10.64 7.70 23.35
C SER A 142 -10.03 8.49 24.51
N ASP A 143 -8.73 8.79 24.45
CA ASP A 143 -8.04 9.57 25.48
C ASP A 143 -8.40 11.05 25.34
N ALA A 144 -8.88 11.67 26.43
CA ALA A 144 -9.25 13.09 26.45
C ALA A 144 -8.06 14.03 26.18
N SER A 145 -6.82 13.54 26.30
CA SER A 145 -5.59 14.26 25.99
C SER A 145 -5.11 14.09 24.53
N ALA A 146 -5.86 13.37 23.69
CA ALA A 146 -5.48 13.07 22.32
C ALA A 146 -5.28 14.35 21.48
N THR A 147 -4.05 14.58 21.02
CA THR A 147 -3.71 15.73 20.17
C THR A 147 -4.26 15.56 18.75
N ASN A 148 -4.91 16.63 18.27
CA ASN A 148 -5.38 16.98 16.91
C ASN A 148 -5.87 15.85 15.98
N SER A 149 -4.99 14.96 15.51
CA SER A 149 -5.32 13.98 14.43
C SER A 149 -5.77 12.60 14.94
N TRP A 150 -5.40 12.20 16.15
CA TRP A 150 -5.77 10.89 16.70
C TRP A 150 -7.23 10.84 17.18
N ALA A 151 -7.78 11.98 17.60
CA ALA A 151 -9.16 12.13 18.03
C ALA A 151 -10.17 12.00 16.87
N ILE A 152 -9.72 12.19 15.63
CA ILE A 152 -10.58 12.12 14.46
C ILE A 152 -10.74 10.64 14.07
N LEU A 153 -11.95 10.11 14.25
CA LEU A 153 -12.31 8.77 13.79
C LEU A 153 -12.50 8.77 12.26
N PRO A 154 -12.05 7.72 11.55
CA PRO A 154 -12.30 7.60 10.13
C PRO A 154 -13.74 7.18 9.83
N ASP A 155 -14.17 7.43 8.61
CA ASP A 155 -15.45 6.99 8.04
C ASP A 155 -15.37 5.59 7.47
N LEU A 156 -14.17 5.18 7.08
CA LEU A 156 -13.86 3.85 6.56
C LEU A 156 -12.43 3.49 6.94
N ILE A 157 -12.27 2.29 7.49
CA ILE A 157 -10.98 1.62 7.63
C ILE A 157 -10.85 0.62 6.49
N LEU A 158 -9.73 0.65 5.79
CA LEU A 158 -9.34 -0.34 4.80
C LEU A 158 -8.11 -1.09 5.30
N VAL A 159 -8.20 -2.40 5.38
CA VAL A 159 -7.08 -3.27 5.75
C VAL A 159 -6.58 -4.01 4.52
N ASP A 160 -5.26 -4.08 4.34
CA ASP A 160 -4.65 -4.95 3.33
C ASP A 160 -4.77 -6.42 3.76
N GLY A 161 -5.54 -7.21 3.01
CA GLY A 161 -5.76 -8.63 3.30
C GLY A 161 -7.20 -9.10 3.10
N GLY A 162 -7.41 -10.37 3.44
CA GLY A 162 -8.70 -11.05 3.29
C GLY A 162 -9.55 -11.04 4.56
N LYS A 163 -10.50 -11.98 4.63
CA LYS A 163 -11.45 -12.13 5.76
C LYS A 163 -10.78 -12.26 7.13
N GLY A 164 -9.63 -12.94 7.22
CA GLY A 164 -8.90 -13.10 8.47
C GLY A 164 -8.45 -11.76 9.04
N GLN A 165 -7.86 -10.91 8.20
CA GLN A 165 -7.40 -9.57 8.58
C GLN A 165 -8.58 -8.67 8.93
N LEU A 166 -9.68 -8.75 8.17
CA LEU A 166 -10.92 -8.04 8.49
C LEU A 166 -11.44 -8.41 9.90
N ASN A 167 -11.50 -9.70 10.23
CA ASN A 167 -11.99 -10.17 11.53
C ASN A 167 -11.07 -9.72 12.69
N ALA A 168 -9.75 -9.78 12.50
CA ALA A 168 -8.79 -9.27 13.48
C ALA A 168 -8.99 -7.77 13.74
N ALA A 169 -9.24 -6.99 12.67
CA ALA A 169 -9.52 -5.57 12.78
C ALA A 169 -10.82 -5.28 13.55
N LEU A 170 -11.90 -6.01 13.24
CA LEU A 170 -13.18 -5.86 13.92
C LEU A 170 -13.09 -6.18 15.41
N SER A 171 -12.35 -7.25 15.78
CA SER A 171 -12.12 -7.61 17.19
C SER A 171 -11.39 -6.49 17.93
N ALA A 172 -10.31 -5.95 17.35
CA ALA A 172 -9.54 -4.87 17.97
C ALA A 172 -10.35 -3.58 18.17
N ILE A 173 -11.19 -3.23 17.20
CA ILE A 173 -12.08 -2.06 17.29
C ILE A 173 -13.15 -2.28 18.38
N GLY A 174 -13.77 -3.46 18.40
CA GLY A 174 -14.78 -3.82 19.41
C GLY A 174 -14.25 -3.78 20.84
N GLU A 175 -13.02 -4.27 21.06
CA GLU A 175 -12.33 -4.22 22.36
C GLU A 175 -11.95 -2.81 22.81
N SER A 176 -11.87 -1.84 21.88
CA SER A 176 -11.42 -0.47 22.18
C SER A 176 -12.55 0.42 22.73
N GLY A 177 -13.79 -0.07 22.80
CA GLY A 177 -14.93 0.67 23.34
C GLY A 177 -15.38 1.87 22.50
N VAL A 178 -14.83 2.05 21.29
CA VAL A 178 -15.22 3.11 20.36
C VAL A 178 -16.50 2.73 19.62
N LYS A 179 -17.28 3.74 19.19
CA LYS A 179 -18.43 3.50 18.29
C LYS A 179 -17.96 2.72 17.07
N SER A 180 -18.80 1.79 16.60
CA SER A 180 -18.53 0.97 15.42
C SER A 180 -18.07 1.83 14.23
N VAL A 181 -16.84 1.62 13.79
CA VAL A 181 -16.26 2.27 12.60
C VAL A 181 -16.42 1.34 11.41
N PRO A 182 -16.99 1.80 10.27
CA PRO A 182 -17.06 0.97 9.08
C PRO A 182 -15.67 0.48 8.67
N THR A 183 -15.54 -0.82 8.45
CA THR A 183 -14.26 -1.49 8.19
C THR A 183 -14.44 -2.43 7.01
N ALA A 184 -13.50 -2.41 6.08
CA ALA A 184 -13.42 -3.33 4.96
C ALA A 184 -11.99 -3.84 4.81
N SER A 185 -11.81 -4.94 4.09
CA SER A 185 -10.49 -5.38 3.64
C SER A 185 -10.46 -5.57 2.14
N LEU A 186 -9.28 -5.40 1.54
CA LEU A 186 -9.07 -5.56 0.10
C LEU A 186 -7.99 -6.61 -0.12
N ALA A 187 -8.35 -7.75 -0.70
CA ALA A 187 -7.41 -8.82 -1.00
C ALA A 187 -6.66 -8.57 -2.30
N LYS A 188 -5.33 -8.73 -2.27
CA LYS A 188 -4.41 -8.37 -3.36
C LYS A 188 -4.55 -9.21 -4.63
N GLU A 189 -4.90 -10.49 -4.53
CA GLU A 189 -4.89 -11.40 -5.69
C GLU A 189 -6.01 -11.08 -6.69
N ASN A 190 -7.23 -10.90 -6.19
CA ASN A 190 -8.43 -10.73 -7.02
C ASN A 190 -9.11 -9.37 -6.85
N GLU A 191 -8.55 -8.46 -6.03
CA GLU A 191 -9.16 -7.18 -5.69
C GLU A 191 -10.56 -7.31 -5.08
N GLU A 192 -10.74 -8.40 -4.33
CA GLU A 192 -11.98 -8.72 -3.61
C GLU A 192 -12.11 -7.87 -2.36
N ILE A 193 -13.27 -7.23 -2.22
CA ILE A 193 -13.57 -6.40 -1.06
C ILE A 193 -14.41 -7.20 -0.07
N PHE A 194 -13.91 -7.40 1.14
CA PHE A 194 -14.65 -8.05 2.21
C PHE A 194 -15.23 -6.99 3.16
N ILE A 195 -16.51 -7.15 3.50
CA ILE A 195 -17.18 -6.33 4.51
C ILE A 195 -17.81 -7.21 5.60
N PRO A 196 -18.04 -6.68 6.81
CA PRO A 196 -18.59 -7.44 7.91
C PRO A 196 -19.97 -8.00 7.57
N ARG A 197 -20.29 -9.18 8.11
CA ARG A 197 -21.61 -9.82 7.99
C ARG A 197 -22.04 -10.22 6.56
N LYS A 198 -21.17 -10.08 5.54
CA LYS A 198 -21.36 -10.69 4.23
C LYS A 198 -20.43 -11.90 4.04
N LYS A 199 -20.99 -13.00 3.51
CA LYS A 199 -20.21 -14.22 3.21
C LYS A 199 -19.39 -14.05 1.95
N GLU A 200 -19.98 -13.49 0.90
CA GLU A 200 -19.32 -13.28 -0.39
C GLU A 200 -18.60 -11.93 -0.46
N PRO A 201 -17.43 -11.86 -1.13
CA PRO A 201 -16.78 -10.59 -1.41
C PRO A 201 -17.61 -9.75 -2.39
N ILE A 202 -17.41 -8.43 -2.31
CA ILE A 202 -17.87 -7.50 -3.34
C ILE A 202 -16.77 -7.44 -4.41
N ILE A 203 -17.16 -7.67 -5.66
CA ILE A 203 -16.28 -7.61 -6.82
C ILE A 203 -16.72 -6.40 -7.66
N LEU A 204 -15.84 -5.42 -7.79
CA LEU A 204 -16.07 -4.24 -8.61
C LEU A 204 -15.33 -4.37 -9.95
N PRO A 205 -15.85 -3.77 -11.04
CA PRO A 205 -15.11 -3.68 -12.30
C PRO A 205 -13.77 -2.99 -12.10
N ARG A 206 -12.71 -3.39 -12.82
CA ARG A 206 -11.38 -2.74 -12.74
C ARG A 206 -11.39 -1.26 -13.15
N SER A 207 -12.40 -0.84 -13.92
CA SER A 207 -12.65 0.54 -14.31
C SER A 207 -13.42 1.35 -13.25
N SER A 208 -13.90 0.71 -12.17
CA SER A 208 -14.64 1.36 -11.09
C SER A 208 -13.77 2.42 -10.40
N PRO A 209 -14.21 3.70 -10.36
CA PRO A 209 -13.47 4.74 -9.66
C PRO A 209 -13.37 4.47 -8.15
N GLY A 210 -14.38 3.84 -7.55
CA GLY A 210 -14.37 3.40 -6.16
C GLY A 210 -13.30 2.34 -5.89
N LEU A 211 -13.21 1.31 -6.74
CA LEU A 211 -12.16 0.29 -6.61
C LEU A 211 -10.76 0.90 -6.74
N GLN A 212 -10.55 1.75 -7.74
CA GLN A 212 -9.26 2.39 -7.98
C GLN A 212 -8.84 3.27 -6.80
N LEU A 213 -9.78 3.94 -6.14
CA LEU A 213 -9.50 4.72 -4.93
C LEU A 213 -9.13 3.82 -3.72
N LEU A 214 -9.80 2.69 -3.54
CA LEU A 214 -9.45 1.71 -2.50
C LEU A 214 -8.06 1.08 -2.75
N GLN A 215 -7.76 0.72 -4.01
CA GLN A 215 -6.43 0.24 -4.41
C GLN A 215 -5.35 1.29 -4.09
N ARG A 216 -5.57 2.56 -4.44
CA ARG A 216 -4.65 3.64 -4.11
C ARG A 216 -4.42 3.80 -2.61
N LEU A 217 -5.46 3.64 -1.80
CA LEU A 217 -5.33 3.69 -0.33
C LEU A 217 -4.48 2.53 0.19
N ARG A 218 -4.71 1.30 -0.29
CA ARG A 218 -3.91 0.11 0.04
C ARG A 218 -2.46 0.28 -0.40
N ASP A 219 -2.25 0.61 -1.66
CA ASP A 219 -0.92 0.69 -2.26
C ASP A 219 -0.09 1.81 -1.60
N GLU A 220 -0.73 2.90 -1.16
CA GLU A 220 -0.09 3.94 -0.36
C GLU A 220 0.30 3.45 1.04
N ALA A 221 -0.52 2.62 1.69
CA ALA A 221 -0.19 1.98 2.96
C ALA A 221 1.05 1.10 2.81
N HIS A 222 1.03 0.23 1.79
CA HIS A 222 2.14 -0.64 1.45
C HIS A 222 3.42 0.15 1.13
N ARG A 223 3.33 1.19 0.29
CA ARG A 223 4.45 2.08 -0.04
C ARG A 223 5.01 2.76 1.19
N PHE A 224 4.15 3.22 2.10
CA PHE A 224 4.57 3.88 3.33
C PHE A 224 5.28 2.92 4.30
N ALA A 225 4.89 1.65 4.31
CA ALA A 225 5.58 0.59 5.02
C ALA A 225 6.97 0.31 4.41
N LEU A 226 7.05 0.07 3.09
CA LEU A 226 8.32 -0.18 2.38
C LEU A 226 9.32 0.99 2.49
N GLY A 227 8.84 2.23 2.47
CA GLY A 227 9.70 3.41 2.65
C GLY A 227 10.39 3.47 4.03
N TYR A 228 9.85 2.80 5.04
CA TYR A 228 10.49 2.67 6.34
C TYR A 228 11.63 1.66 6.31
N TYR A 229 11.39 0.51 5.67
CA TYR A 229 12.37 -0.56 5.48
C TYR A 229 13.64 -0.03 4.80
N GLN A 230 13.49 0.73 3.71
CA GLN A 230 14.62 1.34 3.01
C GLN A 230 15.44 2.29 3.89
N LYS A 231 14.80 2.98 4.84
CA LYS A 231 15.48 3.89 5.78
C LYS A 231 16.19 3.14 6.91
N ILE A 232 15.60 2.07 7.44
CA ILE A 232 16.23 1.23 8.46
C ILE A 232 17.46 0.56 7.87
N HIS A 233 17.34 -0.14 6.74
CA HIS A 233 18.49 -0.85 6.19
C HIS A 233 19.61 0.07 5.74
N LYS A 234 19.31 1.25 5.19
CA LYS A 234 20.36 2.25 4.94
C LYS A 234 21.12 2.61 6.21
N ARG A 235 20.45 2.73 7.36
CA ARG A 235 21.09 3.02 8.66
C ARG A 235 21.87 1.84 9.22
N GLU A 236 21.33 0.62 9.17
CA GLU A 236 22.01 -0.59 9.65
C GLU A 236 23.24 -0.92 8.81
N THR A 237 23.16 -0.79 7.48
CA THR A 237 24.32 -0.96 6.60
C THR A 237 25.39 0.10 6.86
N PHE A 238 25.01 1.36 7.13
CA PHE A 238 25.98 2.41 7.47
C PHE A 238 26.62 2.20 8.86
N ALA A 239 25.85 1.80 9.86
CA ALA A 239 26.37 1.51 11.21
C ALA A 239 27.36 0.34 11.18
N SER A 240 27.01 -0.75 10.49
CA SER A 240 27.88 -1.93 10.36
C SER A 240 29.20 -1.64 9.65
N VAL A 241 29.25 -0.68 8.72
CA VAL A 241 30.50 -0.28 8.03
C VAL A 241 31.39 0.55 8.97
N LEU A 242 30.82 1.40 9.82
CA LEU A 242 31.57 2.18 10.79
C LEU A 242 32.14 1.31 11.92
N ASP A 243 31.37 0.32 12.39
CA ASP A 243 31.81 -0.64 13.41
C ASP A 243 32.95 -1.55 12.94
N THR A 244 33.14 -1.69 11.63
CA THR A 244 34.26 -2.44 11.04
C THR A 244 35.55 -1.64 10.90
N ILE A 245 35.57 -0.35 11.24
CA ILE A 245 36.79 0.48 11.21
C ILE A 245 37.47 0.38 12.59
N PRO A 246 38.68 -0.23 12.67
CA PRO A 246 39.41 -0.32 13.93
C PRO A 246 39.72 1.09 14.46
N GLY A 247 39.32 1.39 15.69
CA GLY A 247 39.59 2.67 16.35
C GLY A 247 38.43 3.67 16.37
N ILE A 248 37.25 3.29 15.86
CA ILE A 248 36.03 4.10 16.00
C ILE A 248 34.90 3.23 16.57
N GLY A 249 34.76 3.24 17.89
CA GLY A 249 33.51 2.91 18.58
C GLY A 249 33.69 2.50 20.05
N PRO A 250 32.69 2.76 20.92
CA PRO A 250 31.85 3.96 21.02
C PRO A 250 32.59 5.17 21.64
#